data_AF-A0A7S4HIB1-F1
#
_entry.id   AF-A0A7S4HIB1-F1
#
_cell.length_a   1.000
_cell.length_b   1.000
_cell.length_c   1.000
_cell.angle_alpha   90.00
_cell.angle_beta   90.00
_cell.angle_gamma   90.00
#
_symmetry.space_group_name_H-M   'P 1'
#
loop_
_entity.id
_entity.type
_entity.pdbx_description
1 polymer ?
#
loop_
_entity_poly.entity_id
_entity_poly.type
_entity_poly.pdbx_seq_one_letter_code
_entity_poly.pdbx_strand_id
1 'polypeptide(L)'
;AAKVGEGEVEPESLRCPMPQCATPLGVADVHAVTWGRGRDDLWERYGKIADQREIEALVLGGQARRCPGPTCNYIFIWQPGDRRDFACPNCDGSFCLACDAADGCV
;
A
#
# COMPACT_ATOMS: atom_id res chain seq x y z
N ALA A 1 -18.97 11.06 -17.89
CA ALA A 1 -18.16 9.85 -18.14
C ALA A 1 -17.31 9.61 -16.90
N ALA A 2 -17.50 8.48 -16.21
CA ALA A 2 -16.89 8.25 -14.91
C ALA A 2 -15.41 7.90 -15.08
N LYS A 3 -14.51 8.70 -14.49
CA LYS A 3 -13.05 8.49 -14.47
C LYS A 3 -12.64 7.09 -13.96
N VAL A 4 -13.53 6.44 -13.23
CA VAL A 4 -13.38 5.07 -12.73
C VAL A 4 -13.36 4.03 -13.87
N GLY A 5 -13.85 4.36 -15.07
CA GLY A 5 -13.91 3.42 -16.20
C GLY A 5 -12.54 3.03 -16.78
N GLU A 6 -11.50 3.82 -16.54
CA GLU A 6 -10.19 3.66 -17.18
C GLU A 6 -9.11 3.13 -16.22
N GLY A 7 -9.42 2.92 -14.94
CA GLY A 7 -8.51 2.27 -13.97
C GLY A 7 -7.30 3.11 -13.54
N GLU A 8 -7.11 4.30 -14.11
CA GLU A 8 -6.11 5.28 -13.71
C GLU A 8 -6.79 6.37 -12.87
N VAL A 9 -7.04 6.08 -11.59
CA VAL A 9 -7.57 7.12 -10.70
C VAL A 9 -6.76 7.17 -9.44
N GLU A 10 -6.05 8.27 -9.26
CA GLU A 10 -5.50 8.70 -7.97
C GLU A 10 -6.67 8.71 -6.96
N PRO A 11 -6.65 7.89 -5.90
CA PRO A 11 -7.68 7.86 -4.86
C PRO A 11 -8.13 9.25 -4.38
N GLU A 12 -7.20 10.20 -4.26
CA GLU A 12 -7.45 11.57 -3.79
C GLU A 12 -8.16 12.45 -4.84
N SER A 13 -8.24 11.99 -6.08
CA SER A 13 -8.94 12.65 -7.18
C SER A 13 -10.39 12.17 -7.34
N LEU A 14 -10.79 11.12 -6.61
CA LEU A 14 -12.14 10.61 -6.62
C LEU A 14 -13.05 11.50 -5.77
N ARG A 15 -14.04 12.10 -6.43
CA ARG A 15 -15.07 12.92 -5.80
C ARG A 15 -16.43 12.45 -6.22
N CYS A 16 -17.43 12.74 -5.38
CA CYS A 16 -18.82 12.53 -5.75
C CYS A 16 -19.12 13.23 -7.09
N PRO A 17 -19.77 12.55 -8.05
CA PRO A 17 -20.05 13.12 -9.36
C PRO A 17 -21.26 14.07 -9.38
N MET A 18 -21.97 14.23 -8.26
CA MET A 18 -23.13 15.12 -8.18
C MET A 18 -22.69 16.58 -8.23
N PRO A 19 -23.29 17.45 -9.07
CA PRO A 19 -22.79 18.82 -9.31
C PRO A 19 -22.60 19.70 -8.08
N GLN A 20 -23.32 19.42 -6.98
CA GLN A 20 -23.25 20.18 -5.73
C GLN A 20 -22.49 19.44 -4.62
N CYS A 21 -22.11 18.18 -4.85
CA CYS A 21 -21.39 17.36 -3.88
C CYS A 21 -19.99 17.13 -4.41
N ALA A 22 -19.00 17.82 -3.85
CA ALA A 22 -17.59 17.65 -4.18
C ALA A 22 -16.84 16.79 -3.14
N THR A 23 -17.58 16.04 -2.33
CA THR A 23 -17.04 15.23 -1.23
C THR A 23 -16.03 14.22 -1.78
N PRO A 24 -14.80 14.16 -1.21
CA PRO A 24 -13.84 13.12 -1.54
C PRO A 24 -14.42 11.73 -1.23
N LEU A 25 -14.18 10.77 -2.12
CA LEU A 25 -14.57 9.38 -1.90
C LEU A 25 -13.41 8.64 -1.23
N GLY A 26 -13.69 8.03 -0.08
CA GLY A 26 -12.75 7.13 0.58
C GLY A 26 -12.79 5.71 -0.02
N VAL A 27 -11.85 4.86 0.39
CA VAL A 27 -11.77 3.46 -0.04
C VAL A 27 -13.09 2.71 0.17
N ALA A 28 -13.75 2.95 1.31
CA ALA A 28 -15.04 2.34 1.63
C ALA A 28 -16.16 2.79 0.66
N ASP A 29 -16.17 4.05 0.24
CA ASP A 29 -17.15 4.56 -0.73
C ASP A 29 -16.92 3.94 -2.11
N VAL A 30 -15.66 3.81 -2.52
CA VAL A 30 -15.30 3.17 -3.79
C VAL A 30 -15.73 1.70 -3.78
N HIS A 31 -15.47 0.98 -2.70
CA HIS A 31 -15.90 -0.42 -2.55
C HIS A 31 -17.42 -0.57 -2.63
N ALA A 32 -18.16 0.29 -1.93
CA ALA A 32 -19.63 0.23 -1.95
C ALA A 32 -20.20 0.45 -3.37
N VAL A 33 -19.60 1.37 -4.14
CA VAL A 33 -20.03 1.68 -5.51
C VAL A 33 -19.67 0.56 -6.50
N THR A 34 -18.50 -0.05 -6.38
CA THR A 34 -18.07 -1.15 -7.26
C THR A 34 -18.85 -2.43 -6.96
N TRP A 35 -18.99 -2.78 -5.68
CA TRP A 35 -19.76 -3.94 -5.22
C TRP A 35 -21.23 -3.86 -5.63
N GLY A 36 -21.89 -2.71 -5.40
CA GLY A 36 -23.28 -2.50 -5.77
C GLY A 36 -23.58 -2.59 -7.28
N ARG A 37 -22.53 -2.66 -8.13
CA ARG A 37 -22.62 -2.80 -9.58
C ARG A 37 -22.03 -4.12 -10.11
N GLY A 38 -21.62 -5.03 -9.23
CA GLY A 38 -20.99 -6.29 -9.61
C GLY A 38 -19.66 -6.10 -10.36
N ARG A 39 -18.89 -5.06 -10.00
CA ARG A 39 -17.62 -4.69 -10.63
C ARG A 39 -16.44 -5.10 -9.75
N ASP A 40 -16.39 -6.37 -9.40
CA ASP A 40 -15.37 -6.92 -8.49
C ASP A 40 -13.97 -6.83 -9.11
N ASP A 41 -13.87 -6.96 -10.44
CA ASP A 41 -12.63 -6.76 -11.21
C ASP A 41 -12.02 -5.36 -11.01
N LEU A 42 -12.89 -4.35 -10.97
CA LEU A 42 -12.51 -2.97 -10.78
C LEU A 42 -12.12 -2.70 -9.32
N TRP A 43 -12.83 -3.31 -8.38
CA TRP A 43 -12.47 -3.27 -6.96
C TRP A 43 -11.09 -3.87 -6.71
N GLU A 44 -10.80 -5.06 -7.26
CA GLU A 44 -9.49 -5.70 -7.09
C GLU A 44 -8.34 -4.84 -7.63
N ARG A 45 -8.54 -4.17 -8.77
CA ARG A 45 -7.54 -3.25 -9.34
C ARG A 45 -7.33 -2.03 -8.45
N TYR A 46 -8.42 -1.39 -8.02
CA TYR A 46 -8.36 -0.23 -7.13
C TYR A 46 -7.72 -0.59 -5.79
N GLY A 47 -8.11 -1.71 -5.18
CA GLY A 47 -7.57 -2.18 -3.90
C GLY A 47 -6.06 -2.38 -3.96
N LYS A 48 -5.55 -3.03 -5.03
CA LYS A 48 -4.09 -3.19 -5.22
C LYS A 48 -3.35 -1.86 -5.29
N ILE A 49 -3.92 -0.86 -5.97
CA ILE A 49 -3.32 0.48 -6.07
C ILE A 49 -3.36 1.17 -4.71
N ALA A 50 -4.51 1.14 -4.02
CA ALA A 50 -4.68 1.76 -2.71
C ALA A 50 -3.73 1.15 -1.67
N ASP A 51 -3.66 -0.18 -1.58
CA ASP A 51 -2.80 -0.92 -0.66
C ASP A 51 -1.32 -0.60 -0.93
N GLN A 52 -0.89 -0.62 -2.20
CA GLN A 52 0.49 -0.31 -2.56
C GLN A 52 0.90 1.10 -2.11
N ARG A 53 0.01 2.08 -2.24
CA ARG A 53 0.28 3.46 -1.81
C ARG A 53 0.33 3.60 -0.31
N GLU A 54 -0.58 2.94 0.41
CA GLU A 54 -0.58 2.94 1.87
C GLU A 54 0.73 2.31 2.39
N ILE A 55 1.13 1.19 1.82
CA ILE A 55 2.41 0.55 2.10
C ILE A 55 3.59 1.50 1.82
N GLU A 56 3.62 2.16 0.67
CA GLU A 56 4.69 3.11 0.32
C GLU A 56 4.74 4.30 1.29
N ALA A 57 3.58 4.82 1.69
CA ALA A 57 3.50 5.89 2.69
C ALA A 57 4.01 5.44 4.06
N LEU A 58 3.69 4.21 4.49
CA LEU A 58 4.21 3.62 5.74
C LEU A 58 5.73 3.44 5.69
N VAL A 59 6.28 3.00 4.56
CA VAL A 59 7.72 2.83 4.37
C VAL A 59 8.44 4.19 4.36
N LEU A 60 7.94 5.16 3.60
CA LEU A 60 8.51 6.52 3.55
C LEU A 60 8.40 7.25 4.89
N GLY A 61 7.32 7.01 5.63
CA GLY A 61 7.11 7.53 6.99
C GLY A 61 7.95 6.83 8.06
N GLY A 62 8.72 5.79 7.70
CA GLY A 62 9.57 5.02 8.62
C GLY A 62 8.80 4.12 9.58
N GLN A 63 7.51 3.90 9.35
CA GLN A 63 6.64 3.05 10.18
C GLN A 63 6.67 1.58 9.74
N ALA A 64 7.04 1.34 8.48
CA ALA A 64 7.25 0.02 7.92
C ALA A 64 8.63 -0.06 7.24
N ARG A 65 9.12 -1.29 7.09
CA ARG A 65 10.34 -1.60 6.33
C ARG A 65 10.09 -2.74 5.36
N ARG A 66 10.87 -2.77 4.28
CA ARG A 66 10.95 -3.90 3.36
C ARG A 66 12.08 -4.83 3.79
N CYS A 67 11.91 -6.12 3.54
CA CYS A 67 13.00 -7.08 3.60
C CYS A 67 14.13 -6.61 2.68
N PRO A 68 15.39 -6.55 3.13
CA PRO A 68 16.49 -6.13 2.27
C PRO A 68 16.94 -7.19 1.25
N GLY A 69 16.38 -8.40 1.31
CA GLY A 69 16.70 -9.46 0.35
C GLY A 69 16.43 -9.01 -1.09
N PRO A 70 17.34 -9.28 -2.05
CA PRO A 70 17.32 -8.67 -3.38
C PRO A 70 16.09 -9.02 -4.23
N THR A 71 15.40 -10.12 -3.88
CA THR A 71 14.20 -10.59 -4.58
C THR A 71 13.01 -10.77 -3.64
N CYS A 72 13.08 -10.21 -2.42
CA CYS A 72 12.05 -10.36 -1.40
C CYS A 72 11.27 -9.06 -1.23
N ASN A 73 9.95 -9.10 -1.43
CA ASN A 73 9.05 -7.96 -1.21
C ASN A 73 8.27 -8.06 0.11
N TYR A 74 8.78 -8.82 1.08
CA TYR A 74 8.14 -8.91 2.39
C TYR A 74 8.21 -7.56 3.12
N ILE A 75 7.11 -7.13 3.72
CA ILE A 75 6.96 -5.83 4.38
C ILE A 75 6.49 -6.07 5.81
N PHE A 76 7.06 -5.34 6.75
CA PHE A 76 6.75 -5.48 8.16
C PHE A 76 6.79 -4.12 8.87
N ILE A 77 6.05 -4.02 9.96
CA ILE A 77 6.08 -2.85 10.84
C ILE A 77 7.37 -2.90 11.67
N TRP A 78 8.05 -1.77 11.76
CA TRP A 78 9.27 -1.62 12.55
C TRP A 78 9.35 -0.21 13.09
N GLN A 79 9.55 -0.08 14.40
CA GLN A 79 9.58 1.19 15.11
C GLN A 79 10.90 1.40 15.84
N PRO A 80 11.29 2.66 16.14
CA PRO A 80 12.41 2.93 17.03
C PRO A 80 12.26 2.22 18.37
N GLY A 81 13.15 1.29 18.68
CA GLY A 81 13.11 0.47 19.89
C GLY A 81 12.90 -1.02 19.63
N ASP A 82 12.45 -1.38 18.43
CA ASP A 82 12.35 -2.78 18.01
C ASP A 82 13.73 -3.43 17.87
N ARG A 83 13.71 -4.77 17.85
CA ARG A 83 14.90 -5.58 17.61
C ARG A 83 15.53 -5.18 16.28
N ARG A 84 16.87 -5.20 16.26
CA ARG A 84 17.67 -4.85 15.10
C ARG A 84 17.95 -6.08 14.24
N ASP A 85 17.94 -7.27 14.83
CA ASP A 85 18.01 -8.52 14.11
C ASP A 85 16.63 -8.89 13.53
N PHE A 86 16.59 -9.18 12.24
CA PHE A 86 15.38 -9.54 11.51
C PHE A 86 15.62 -10.82 10.71
N ALA A 87 14.84 -11.85 11.00
CA ALA A 87 14.74 -13.05 10.18
C ALA A 87 13.48 -12.96 9.32
N CYS A 88 13.65 -12.91 8.00
CA CYS A 88 12.55 -12.80 7.06
C CYS A 88 11.78 -14.12 6.98
N PRO A 89 10.46 -14.16 7.27
CA PRO A 89 9.68 -15.39 7.20
C PRO A 89 9.37 -15.85 5.78
N ASN A 90 9.69 -15.03 4.76
CA ASN A 90 9.35 -15.31 3.36
C ASN A 90 10.56 -15.78 2.51
N CYS A 91 11.78 -15.37 2.86
CA CYS A 91 12.98 -15.74 2.10
C CYS A 91 14.11 -16.34 2.97
N ASP A 92 13.83 -16.61 4.24
CA ASP A 92 14.75 -17.18 5.24
C ASP A 92 16.07 -16.41 5.44
N GLY A 93 16.17 -15.19 4.91
CA GLY A 93 17.31 -14.30 5.07
C GLY A 93 17.34 -13.67 6.46
N SER A 94 18.54 -13.45 6.99
CA SER A 94 18.77 -12.74 8.26
C SER A 94 19.46 -11.41 8.00
N PHE A 95 18.97 -10.35 8.65
CA PHE A 95 19.37 -8.97 8.39
C PHE A 95 19.52 -8.18 9.69
N CYS A 96 20.49 -7.27 9.77
CA CYS A 96 20.56 -6.21 10.76
C CYS A 96 19.93 -4.91 10.23
N LEU A 97 18.75 -4.57 10.75
CA LEU A 97 17.98 -3.38 10.39
C LEU A 97 18.61 -2.06 10.89
N ALA A 98 19.69 -2.12 11.68
CA ALA A 98 20.41 -0.93 12.14
C ALA A 98 21.56 -0.49 11.22
N CYS A 99 21.93 -1.31 10.24
CA CYS A 99 23.08 -1.05 9.39
C CYS A 99 22.65 -0.72 7.97
N ASP A 100 22.80 0.54 7.57
CA ASP A 100 22.61 0.97 6.16
C ASP A 100 23.80 0.55 5.26
N ALA A 101 24.91 0.12 5.86
CA ALA A 101 26.18 -0.13 5.16
C ALA A 101 26.21 -1.40 4.28
N ALA A 102 25.20 -2.27 4.35
CA ALA A 102 25.12 -3.52 3.59
C ALA A 102 23.68 -3.84 3.15
N ASP A 103 22.84 -2.81 2.97
CA ASP A 103 21.39 -2.98 2.89
C ASP A 103 20.90 -3.88 4.04
N GLY A 104 21.43 -3.70 5.26
CA GLY A 104 21.10 -4.54 6.41
C GLY A 104 21.47 -6.03 6.31
N CYS A 105 22.26 -6.53 5.36
CA CYS A 105 22.70 -7.93 5.36
C CYS A 105 23.73 -8.20 6.49
N VAL A 106 23.61 -9.33 7.21
CA VAL A 106 24.58 -9.81 8.21
C VAL A 106 25.14 -11.19 7.87
#